data_AF-A0A7W1YXM4-F1
#
_entry.id   AF-A0A7W1YXM4-F1
#
_cell.length_a   1.000
_cell.length_b   1.000
_cell.length_c   1.000
_cell.angle_alpha   90.00
_cell.angle_beta   90.00
_cell.angle_gamma   90.00
#
_symmetry.space_group_name_H-M   'P 1'
#
loop_
_entity.id
_entity.type
_entity.pdbx_description
1 polymer ?
#
loop_
_entity_poly.entity_id
_entity_poly.type
_entity_poly.pdbx_seq_one_letter_code
_entity_poly.pdbx_strand_id
1 'polypeptide(L)'
;MSQQQFENFTASSLYCAKCKTAMPVRERLLLVLPDRELYDYLCTGCASSVGQREVTAGDKLMARAAAPRPRRRAIAPRGLVP
;
A
#
# COMPACT_ATOMS: atom_id res chain seq x y z
N MET A 1 -4.17 -24.36 -3.91
CA MET A 1 -4.62 -23.01 -3.49
C MET A 1 -3.40 -22.23 -3.05
N SER A 2 -2.92 -21.31 -3.88
CA SER A 2 -1.68 -20.55 -3.68
C SER A 2 -1.83 -19.55 -2.53
N GLN A 3 -1.00 -19.68 -1.49
CA GLN A 3 -1.05 -18.90 -0.24
C GLN A 3 -0.65 -17.41 -0.39
N GLN A 4 -0.23 -16.98 -1.59
CA GLN A 4 0.26 -15.62 -1.88
C GLN A 4 -0.83 -14.53 -1.91
N GLN A 5 -2.11 -14.88 -1.72
CA GLN A 5 -3.22 -13.92 -1.84
C GLN A 5 -3.45 -13.06 -0.58
N PHE A 6 -2.77 -13.36 0.53
CA PHE A 6 -3.01 -12.75 1.85
C PHE A 6 -1.79 -12.00 2.40
N GLU A 7 -0.90 -11.52 1.53
CA GLU A 7 0.43 -11.07 1.95
C GLU A 7 0.46 -9.68 2.61
N ASN A 8 -0.55 -8.83 2.40
CA ASN A 8 -0.56 -7.51 3.01
C ASN A 8 -1.96 -7.06 3.42
N PHE A 9 -2.25 -7.12 4.72
CA PHE A 9 -3.50 -6.63 5.27
C PHE A 9 -3.37 -5.16 5.69
N THR A 10 -4.20 -4.32 5.08
CA THR A 10 -4.38 -2.92 5.49
C THR A 10 -5.76 -2.76 6.10
N ALA A 11 -5.88 -1.91 7.12
CA ALA A 11 -7.17 -1.59 7.68
C ALA A 11 -8.03 -0.85 6.64
N SER A 12 -9.21 -1.37 6.35
CA SER A 12 -10.18 -0.74 5.43
C SER A 12 -11.14 0.20 6.18
N SER A 13 -11.47 -0.12 7.43
CA SER A 13 -12.31 0.70 8.30
C SER A 13 -11.81 0.66 9.74
N LEU A 14 -11.90 1.79 10.43
CA LEU A 14 -11.55 1.94 11.85
C LEU A 14 -12.58 2.85 12.54
N TYR A 15 -12.72 2.69 13.85
CA TYR A 15 -13.55 3.59 14.63
C TYR A 15 -12.93 4.99 14.71
N CYS A 16 -13.68 6.01 14.36
CA CYS A 16 -13.26 7.40 14.46
C CYS A 16 -13.92 8.06 15.67
N ALA A 17 -13.13 8.54 16.64
CA ALA A 17 -13.65 9.23 17.82
C ALA A 17 -14.37 10.56 17.49
N LYS A 18 -14.00 11.24 16.41
CA LYS A 18 -14.67 12.48 15.98
C LYS A 18 -16.01 12.21 15.29
N CYS A 19 -16.07 11.20 14.42
CA CYS A 19 -17.30 10.81 13.71
C CYS A 19 -18.19 9.87 14.55
N LYS A 20 -17.66 9.32 15.65
CA LYS A 20 -18.31 8.39 16.57
C LYS A 20 -18.86 7.12 15.92
N THR A 21 -18.27 6.69 14.81
CA THR A 21 -18.69 5.51 14.05
C THR A 21 -17.50 4.85 13.34
N ALA A 22 -17.68 3.62 12.87
CA ALA A 22 -16.75 2.93 12.00
C ALA A 22 -16.69 3.66 10.65
N MET A 23 -15.54 4.25 10.36
CA MET A 23 -15.33 5.04 9.15
C MET A 23 -14.30 4.36 8.25
N PRO A 24 -14.45 4.46 6.92
CA PRO A 24 -13.40 4.04 6.02
C PRO A 24 -12.15 4.89 6.25
N VAL A 25 -10.99 4.26 6.13
CA VAL A 25 -9.70 4.92 6.36
C VAL A 25 -8.85 4.92 5.09
N ARG A 26 -8.04 5.96 4.95
CA ARG A 26 -6.97 6.01 3.96
C ARG A 26 -5.63 5.94 4.68
N GLU A 27 -4.72 5.16 4.13
CA GLU A 27 -3.36 5.07 4.63
C GLU A 27 -2.52 6.22 4.04
N ARG A 28 -1.72 6.88 4.87
CA ARG A 28 -0.76 7.90 4.45
C ARG A 28 0.60 7.61 5.05
N LEU A 29 1.63 7.58 4.21
CA LEU A 29 3.01 7.46 4.69
C LEU A 29 3.36 8.67 5.56
N LEU A 30 3.71 8.41 6.82
CA LEU A 30 4.09 9.41 7.79
C LEU A 30 5.60 9.60 7.82
N LEU A 31 6.35 8.50 7.87
CA LEU A 31 7.80 8.53 8.02
C LEU A 31 8.48 7.32 7.38
N VAL A 32 9.63 7.55 6.76
CA VAL A 32 10.49 6.50 6.21
C VAL A 32 11.74 6.41 7.06
N LEU A 33 11.99 5.24 7.64
CA LEU A 33 13.24 4.88 8.32
C LEU A 33 13.98 3.81 7.50
N PRO A 34 15.27 3.59 7.76
CA PRO A 34 16.04 2.53 7.09
C PRO A 34 15.41 1.13 7.23
N ASP A 35 14.92 0.80 8.43
CA ASP A 35 14.39 -0.54 8.72
C ASP A 35 12.87 -0.65 8.60
N ARG A 36 12.14 0.48 8.72
CA ARG A 36 10.68 0.49 8.78
C ARG A 36 10.06 1.74 8.15
N GLU A 37 8.85 1.60 7.66
CA GLU A 37 7.98 2.73 7.30
C GLU A 37 6.83 2.84 8.28
N LEU A 38 6.54 4.07 8.68
CA LEU A 38 5.39 4.40 9.51
C LEU A 38 4.32 5.02 8.65
N TYR A 39 3.13 4.48 8.73
CA TYR A 39 1.94 4.95 8.07
C TYR A 39 0.90 5.39 9.11
N ASP A 40 0.14 6.42 8.76
CA ASP A 40 -0.96 6.94 9.55
C ASP A 40 -2.27 6.63 8.82
N TYR A 41 -3.24 6.09 9.56
CA TYR A 41 -4.59 5.88 9.06
C TYR A 41 -5.42 7.11 9.34
N LEU A 42 -5.86 7.76 8.27
CA LEU A 42 -6.72 8.93 8.35
C LEU A 42 -8.16 8.56 8.04
N CYS A 43 -9.09 9.01 8.88
CA CYS A 43 -10.51 8.93 8.59
C CYS A 43 -10.81 9.68 7.28
N THR A 44 -11.50 9.06 6.33
CA THR A 44 -11.81 9.74 5.06
C THR A 44 -12.83 10.87 5.23
N GLY A 45 -13.68 10.82 6.25
CA GLY A 45 -14.70 11.84 6.52
C GLY A 45 -14.14 13.11 7.17
N CYS A 46 -13.31 12.98 8.20
CA CYS A 46 -12.83 14.12 8.99
C CYS A 46 -11.31 14.32 8.99
N ALA A 47 -10.56 13.46 8.28
CA ALA A 47 -9.11 13.49 8.16
C ALA A 47 -8.32 13.41 9.49
N SER A 48 -8.95 13.00 10.60
CA SER A 48 -8.22 12.73 11.84
C SER A 48 -7.42 11.43 11.73
N SER A 49 -6.25 11.40 12.37
CA SER A 49 -5.53 10.16 12.65
C SER A 49 -6.41 9.28 13.56
N VAL A 50 -6.63 8.05 13.12
CA VAL A 50 -7.44 7.03 13.82
C VAL A 50 -6.64 5.75 14.10
N GLY A 51 -5.38 5.69 13.67
CA GLY A 51 -4.48 4.57 13.94
C GLY A 51 -3.18 4.67 13.16
N GLN A 52 -2.23 3.79 13.44
CA GLN A 52 -0.94 3.75 12.75
C GLN A 52 -0.62 2.32 12.28
N ARG A 53 0.16 2.20 11.21
CA ARG A 53 0.71 0.92 10.71
C ARG A 53 2.21 1.06 10.53
N GLU A 54 2.95 0.05 10.98
CA GLU A 54 4.38 -0.06 10.74
C GLU A 54 4.63 -1.18 9.72
N VAL A 55 5.51 -0.92 8.75
CA VAL A 55 5.91 -1.88 7.73
C VAL A 55 7.41 -2.07 7.81
N THR A 56 7.86 -3.29 8.10
CA THR A 56 9.29 -3.60 8.17
C THR A 56 9.89 -3.80 6.79
N ALA A 57 11.22 -3.71 6.68
CA ALA A 57 11.94 -3.99 5.45
C ALA A 57 11.62 -5.39 4.89
N GLY A 58 11.40 -6.39 5.75
CA GLY A 58 11.01 -7.74 5.36
C GLY A 58 9.67 -7.78 4.63
N ASP A 59 8.67 -7.06 5.13
CA ASP A 59 7.34 -6.99 4.53
C ASP A 59 7.37 -6.38 3.13
N LYS A 60 8.22 -5.36 2.91
CA LYS A 60 8.40 -4.74 1.59
C LYS A 60 9.08 -5.66 0.58
N LEU A 61 10.06 -6.43 1.02
CA LEU A 61 10.75 -7.39 0.15
C LEU A 61 9.78 -8.47 -0.35
N MET A 62 8.89 -8.94 0.52
CA MET A 62 7.84 -9.91 0.14
C MET A 62 6.84 -9.29 -0.85
N ALA A 63 6.33 -8.09 -0.57
CA ALA A 63 5.40 -7.39 -1.48
C ALA A 63 6.00 -7.16 -2.88
N ARG A 64 7.32 -6.85 -2.97
CA ARG A 64 8.02 -6.71 -4.26
C ARG A 64 8.26 -8.03 -4.97
N ALA A 65 8.45 -9.12 -4.23
CA ALA A 65 8.63 -10.46 -4.79
C ALA A 65 7.34 -10.99 -5.41
N ALA A 66 6.18 -10.65 -4.85
CA ALA A 66 4.87 -11.07 -5.33
C ALA A 66 4.30 -10.19 -6.45
N ALA A 67 4.86 -9.00 -6.69
CA ALA A 67 4.43 -8.14 -7.78
C ALA A 67 4.64 -8.83 -9.14
N PRO A 68 3.66 -8.85 -10.05
CA PRO A 68 3.81 -9.46 -11.36
C PRO A 68 4.97 -8.80 -12.10
N ARG A 69 5.93 -9.61 -12.56
CA ARG A 69 7.07 -9.11 -13.34
C ARG A 69 6.53 -8.31 -14.53
N PRO A 70 6.98 -7.07 -14.75
CA PRO A 70 6.55 -6.32 -15.92
C PRO A 70 6.98 -7.12 -17.16
N ARG A 71 6.00 -7.52 -17.97
CA ARG A 71 6.28 -8.10 -19.29
C ARG A 71 7.08 -7.05 -20.04
N ARG A 72 8.36 -7.34 -20.33
CA ARG A 72 9.19 -6.50 -21.20
C ARG A 72 8.39 -6.25 -22.48
N ARG A 73 7.87 -5.03 -22.66
CA ARG A 73 7.32 -4.62 -23.96
C ARG A 73 8.48 -4.68 -24.94
N ALA A 74 8.42 -5.60 -25.89
CA ALA A 74 9.32 -5.57 -27.03
C ALA A 74 9.17 -4.18 -27.69
N ILE A 75 10.28 -3.44 -27.76
CA ILE A 75 10.36 -2.22 -28.56
C ILE A 75 10.20 -2.67 -30.01
N ALA A 76 9.06 -2.37 -30.63
CA ALA A 76 8.88 -2.58 -32.05
C ALA A 76 9.86 -1.64 -32.80
N PRO A 77 10.70 -2.14 -33.72
CA PRO A 77 11.51 -1.26 -34.53
C PRO A 77 10.57 -0.39 -35.37
N ARG A 78 10.73 0.93 -35.27
CA ARG A 78 10.04 1.88 -36.15
C ARG A 78 10.43 1.56 -37.58
N GLY A 79 9.46 1.14 -38.37
CA GLY A 79 9.62 0.90 -39.80
C GLY A 79 10.20 2.11 -40.49
N LEU A 80 11.26 1.86 -41.26
CA LEU A 80 11.82 2.77 -42.25
C LEU A 80 10.79 2.90 -43.38
N VAL A 81 10.17 4.06 -43.50
CA VAL A 81 9.31 4.43 -44.64
C VAL A 81 10.25 4.95 -45.75
N PRO A 82 10.01 4.62 -47.04
CA PRO A 82 10.99 4.68 -48.13
C PRO A 82 11.57 6.07 -48.44
#